data_AF-A0A9X1GMC0-F1
#
_entry.id   AF-A0A9X1GMC0-F1
#
_cell.length_a   1.000
_cell.length_b   1.000
_cell.length_c   1.000
_cell.angle_alpha   90.00
_cell.angle_beta   90.00
_cell.angle_gamma   90.00
#
_symmetry.space_group_name_H-M   'P 1'
#
loop_
_entity.id
_entity.type
_entity.pdbx_description
1 polymer ?
#
loop_
_entity_poly.entity_id
_entity_poly.type
_entity_poly.pdbx_seq_one_letter_code
_entity_poly.pdbx_strand_id
1 'polypeptide(L)'
;MSRRIRIGLIAEGEAELGASIPYIKPEDGGKVIERNNEGALHTLIRRELENAGFLDCDFVQRHPSIKETQKLTLRTGHSILDIKYLAQIVILWKPEEVDMILIVVDADDKLEQRKIDLERALNKIRDNHLDINEQPISDRSAGGLAIRNFETWLQADTQTVATVLGVEFPSLENLEDLDKTKDILENAIQKSTYFSEDTSNQRSLQIRWNLAFQIDLEIIKTCCPGGYAAFAKDLLLATQAVILINGIN
;
A
#
# COMPACT_ATOMS: atom_id res chain seq x y z
N MET A 1 -12.49 17.71 18.13
CA MET A 1 -12.34 16.52 17.28
C MET A 1 -10.95 16.59 16.70
N SER A 2 -10.10 15.63 17.03
CA SER A 2 -8.80 15.52 16.37
C SER A 2 -9.00 15.14 14.91
N ARG A 3 -8.14 15.68 14.05
CA ARG A 3 -8.18 15.40 12.62
C ARG A 3 -7.62 14.01 12.35
N ARG A 4 -8.18 13.33 11.35
CA ARG A 4 -7.62 12.08 10.82
C ARG A 4 -6.21 12.30 10.28
N ILE A 5 -5.38 11.27 10.40
CA ILE A 5 -4.04 11.25 9.79
C ILE A 5 -4.20 11.16 8.28
N ARG A 6 -3.56 12.06 7.55
CA ARG A 6 -3.54 12.05 6.08
C ARG A 6 -2.30 11.33 5.57
N ILE A 7 -2.49 10.27 4.81
CA ILE A 7 -1.42 9.38 4.37
C ILE A 7 -1.28 9.47 2.85
N GLY A 8 -0.11 9.88 2.37
CA GLY A 8 0.30 9.68 0.98
C GLY A 8 0.84 8.26 0.81
N LEU A 9 0.12 7.39 0.09
CA LEU A 9 0.56 6.01 -0.15
C LEU A 9 1.13 5.86 -1.57
N ILE A 10 2.32 5.27 -1.66
CA ILE A 10 3.02 4.94 -2.90
C ILE A 10 3.17 3.41 -2.96
N ALA A 11 2.67 2.78 -4.03
CA ALA A 11 2.77 1.34 -4.22
C ALA A 11 2.91 0.96 -5.71
N GLU A 12 3.32 -0.28 -6.03
CA GLU A 12 3.66 -0.71 -7.40
C GLU A 12 2.44 -1.15 -8.22
N GLY A 13 1.43 -1.74 -7.58
CA GLY A 13 0.34 -2.43 -8.24
C GLY A 13 -1.02 -1.73 -8.16
N GLU A 14 -1.83 -1.89 -9.22
CA GLU A 14 -3.23 -1.43 -9.25
C GLU A 14 -4.06 -2.10 -8.15
N ALA A 15 -3.78 -3.38 -7.90
CA ALA A 15 -4.37 -4.22 -6.86
C ALA A 15 -4.19 -3.66 -5.44
N GLU A 16 -3.06 -3.00 -5.19
CA GLU A 16 -2.75 -2.41 -3.90
C GLU A 16 -3.56 -1.12 -3.68
N LEU A 17 -3.71 -0.31 -4.73
CA LEU A 17 -4.23 1.05 -4.64
C LEU A 17 -5.70 1.22 -5.09
N GLY A 18 -6.30 0.22 -5.76
CA GLY A 18 -7.70 0.24 -6.21
C GLY A 18 -7.86 0.89 -7.58
N ALA A 19 -7.38 2.12 -7.75
CA ALA A 19 -7.27 2.79 -9.04
C ALA A 19 -5.79 3.04 -9.37
N SER A 20 -5.27 2.29 -10.35
CA SER A 20 -3.88 2.32 -10.78
C SER A 20 -3.27 3.68 -11.09
N ILE A 21 -1.98 3.80 -10.74
CA ILE A 21 -0.97 4.66 -11.35
C ILE A 21 -0.78 4.19 -12.81
N PRO A 22 -1.60 4.70 -13.74
CA PRO A 22 -1.30 6.04 -14.23
C PRO A 22 -2.52 6.93 -14.49
N TYR A 23 -3.72 6.51 -14.06
CA TYR A 23 -4.97 7.21 -14.38
C TYR A 23 -5.38 8.26 -13.35
N ILE A 24 -4.41 8.81 -12.62
CA ILE A 24 -4.68 9.90 -11.69
C ILE A 24 -4.83 11.18 -12.52
N LYS A 25 -6.04 11.73 -12.50
CA LYS A 25 -6.29 12.99 -13.18
C LYS A 25 -5.62 14.13 -12.40
N PRO A 26 -5.06 15.14 -13.07
CA PRO A 26 -4.44 16.28 -12.37
C PRO A 26 -5.35 16.93 -11.33
N GLU A 27 -6.66 16.99 -11.60
CA GLU A 27 -7.65 17.53 -10.67
C GLU A 27 -7.83 16.70 -9.39
N ASP A 28 -7.41 15.44 -9.36
CA ASP A 28 -7.57 14.54 -8.20
C ASP A 28 -6.36 14.59 -7.25
N GLY A 29 -5.23 15.16 -7.70
CA GLY A 29 -4.03 15.32 -6.87
C GLY A 29 -4.29 16.13 -5.60
N GLY A 30 -3.79 15.63 -4.46
CA GLY A 30 -3.95 16.26 -3.15
C GLY A 30 -5.33 16.06 -2.50
N LYS A 31 -6.28 15.39 -3.18
CA LYS A 31 -7.60 15.07 -2.61
C LYS A 31 -7.58 13.76 -1.84
N VAL A 32 -8.50 13.64 -0.89
CA VAL A 32 -8.77 12.37 -0.19
C VAL A 32 -9.41 11.39 -1.16
N ILE A 33 -8.89 10.16 -1.19
CA ILE A 33 -9.47 9.04 -1.93
C ILE A 33 -10.75 8.62 -1.21
N GLU A 34 -11.85 8.52 -1.94
CA GLU A 34 -13.11 8.02 -1.39
C GLU A 34 -12.97 6.54 -0.99
N ARG A 35 -13.63 6.14 0.11
CA ARG A 35 -13.45 4.80 0.71
C ARG A 35 -13.76 3.65 -0.23
N ASN A 36 -14.72 3.82 -1.13
CA ASN A 36 -15.09 2.86 -2.16
C ASN A 36 -14.09 2.78 -3.33
N ASN A 37 -13.13 3.70 -3.40
CA ASN A 37 -12.05 3.73 -4.39
C ASN A 37 -10.71 3.28 -3.78
N GLU A 38 -10.69 2.91 -2.49
CA GLU A 38 -9.51 2.37 -1.82
C GLU A 38 -9.25 0.91 -2.26
N GLY A 39 -7.98 0.62 -2.59
CA GLY A 39 -7.50 -0.75 -2.78
C GLY A 39 -7.29 -1.57 -1.50
N ALA A 40 -6.78 -2.78 -1.72
CA ALA A 40 -6.52 -3.75 -0.65
C ALA A 40 -5.47 -3.26 0.36
N LEU A 41 -4.40 -2.62 -0.10
CA LEU A 41 -3.32 -2.16 0.79
C LEU A 41 -3.78 -1.02 1.71
N HIS A 42 -4.59 -0.09 1.19
CA HIS A 42 -5.24 0.96 1.98
C HIS A 42 -6.05 0.35 3.13
N THR A 43 -6.81 -0.70 2.84
CA THR A 43 -7.64 -1.40 3.82
C THR A 43 -6.80 -2.08 4.90
N LEU A 44 -5.70 -2.75 4.52
CA LEU A 44 -4.79 -3.36 5.50
C LEU A 44 -4.15 -2.33 6.42
N ILE A 45 -3.67 -1.22 5.88
CA ILE A 45 -3.07 -0.13 6.66
C ILE A 45 -4.08 0.41 7.66
N ARG A 46 -5.29 0.75 7.18
CA ARG A 46 -6.38 1.25 8.02
C ARG A 46 -6.70 0.30 9.17
N ARG A 47 -6.85 -1.00 8.88
CA ARG A 47 -7.15 -2.02 9.89
C ARG A 47 -6.03 -2.17 10.93
N GLU A 48 -4.76 -2.07 10.53
CA GLU A 48 -3.63 -2.09 11.49
C GLU A 48 -3.67 -0.87 12.42
N LEU A 49 -3.96 0.32 11.89
CA LEU A 49 -4.07 1.53 12.71
C LEU A 49 -5.24 1.44 13.69
N GLU A 50 -6.41 1.01 13.22
CA GLU A 50 -7.60 0.84 14.05
C GLU A 50 -7.40 -0.23 15.14
N ASN A 51 -6.79 -1.37 14.80
CA ASN A 51 -6.49 -2.43 15.76
C ASN A 51 -5.49 -1.98 16.85
N ALA A 52 -4.58 -1.07 16.52
CA ALA A 52 -3.66 -0.46 17.48
C ALA A 52 -4.30 0.66 18.32
N GLY A 53 -5.58 0.98 18.10
CA GLY A 53 -6.32 2.00 18.83
C GLY A 53 -6.07 3.43 18.32
N PHE A 54 -5.47 3.59 17.14
CA PHE A 54 -5.33 4.89 16.51
C PHE A 54 -6.64 5.33 15.86
N LEU A 55 -6.78 6.65 15.66
CA LEU A 55 -7.89 7.21 14.92
C LEU A 55 -7.82 6.79 13.45
N ASP A 56 -8.99 6.72 12.83
CA ASP A 56 -9.17 6.51 11.40
C ASP A 56 -8.30 7.48 10.56
N CYS A 57 -7.85 7.04 9.37
CA CYS A 57 -6.96 7.81 8.49
C CYS A 57 -7.62 8.17 7.16
N ASP A 58 -7.10 9.16 6.45
CA ASP A 58 -7.52 9.49 5.08
C ASP A 58 -6.34 9.29 4.14
N PHE A 59 -6.53 8.58 3.03
CA PHE A 59 -5.49 8.43 2.01
C PHE A 59 -5.59 9.56 1.00
N VAL A 60 -4.46 10.17 0.68
CA VAL A 60 -4.38 11.33 -0.20
C VAL A 60 -3.79 10.92 -1.53
N GLN A 61 -4.50 11.26 -2.59
CA GLN A 61 -4.08 11.00 -3.94
C GLN A 61 -2.82 11.80 -4.26
N ARG A 62 -1.81 11.15 -4.84
CA ARG A 62 -0.63 11.86 -5.34
C ARG A 62 -0.99 12.79 -6.50
N HIS A 63 -0.24 13.87 -6.65
CA HIS A 63 -0.29 14.65 -7.87
C HIS A 63 0.41 13.88 -9.00
N PRO A 64 -0.13 13.86 -10.23
CA PRO A 64 0.59 13.33 -11.37
C PRO A 64 1.81 14.22 -11.67
N SER A 65 2.92 13.61 -12.05
CA SER A 65 4.10 14.36 -12.48
C SER A 65 3.81 15.12 -13.78
N ILE A 66 4.60 16.17 -14.03
CA ILE A 66 4.54 16.95 -15.27
C ILE A 66 4.67 16.05 -16.50
N LYS A 67 5.53 15.02 -16.43
CA LYS A 67 5.75 14.07 -17.53
C LYS A 67 4.55 13.16 -17.76
N GLU A 68 3.90 12.69 -16.70
CA GLU A 68 2.67 11.88 -16.80
C GLU A 68 1.54 12.70 -17.44
N THR A 69 1.41 13.97 -17.03
CA THR A 69 0.41 14.90 -17.58
C THR A 69 0.63 15.19 -19.07
N GLN A 70 1.88 15.30 -19.51
CA GLN A 70 2.22 15.68 -20.89
C GLN A 70 2.23 14.51 -21.88
N LYS A 71 2.61 13.31 -21.45
CA LYS A 71 2.88 12.19 -22.37
C LYS A 71 1.81 11.09 -22.38
N LEU A 72 0.83 11.12 -21.47
CA LEU A 72 -0.13 10.01 -21.29
C LEU A 72 0.56 8.64 -21.16
N THR A 73 1.83 8.61 -20.72
CA THR A 73 2.60 7.36 -20.66
C THR A 73 2.28 6.63 -19.36
N LEU A 74 1.76 5.41 -19.49
CA LEU A 74 1.66 4.44 -18.41
C LEU A 74 3.07 4.19 -17.83
N ARG A 75 3.26 4.44 -16.53
CA ARG A 75 4.48 4.10 -15.82
C ARG A 75 4.30 2.70 -15.23
N THR A 76 5.29 1.84 -15.43
CA THR A 76 5.30 0.48 -14.87
C THR A 76 5.79 0.48 -13.42
N GLY A 77 5.33 -0.49 -12.61
CA GLY A 77 5.59 -0.60 -11.16
C GLY A 77 7.06 -0.45 -10.75
N HIS A 78 8.01 -0.96 -11.54
CA HIS A 78 9.46 -0.81 -11.30
C HIS A 78 9.95 0.65 -11.21
N SER A 79 9.22 1.62 -11.76
CA SER A 79 9.63 3.02 -11.70
C SER A 79 9.28 3.71 -10.37
N ILE A 80 8.57 3.04 -9.46
CA ILE A 80 8.15 3.62 -8.19
C ILE A 80 9.32 3.94 -7.27
N LEU A 81 10.43 3.17 -7.34
CA LEU A 81 11.66 3.42 -6.58
C LEU A 81 12.65 4.33 -7.32
N ASP A 82 12.34 4.79 -8.54
CA ASP A 82 13.22 5.72 -9.23
C ASP A 82 13.30 7.04 -8.46
N ILE A 83 14.50 7.34 -7.96
CA ILE A 83 14.76 8.49 -7.08
C ILE A 83 14.33 9.82 -7.73
N LYS A 84 14.45 9.97 -9.05
CA LYS A 84 14.05 11.20 -9.76
C LYS A 84 12.53 11.29 -9.87
N TYR A 85 11.85 10.17 -10.05
CA TYR A 85 10.40 10.10 -10.07
C TYR A 85 9.80 10.37 -8.69
N LEU A 86 10.30 9.69 -7.65
CA LEU A 86 9.90 9.92 -6.26
C LEU A 86 10.07 11.37 -5.87
N ALA A 87 11.21 11.99 -6.19
CA ALA A 87 11.42 13.41 -5.94
C ALA A 87 10.29 14.28 -6.51
N GLN A 88 9.91 14.05 -7.76
CA GLN A 88 8.89 14.85 -8.43
C GLN A 88 7.53 14.70 -7.76
N ILE A 89 7.12 13.48 -7.40
CA ILE A 89 5.81 13.26 -6.79
C ILE A 89 5.77 13.77 -5.36
N VAL A 90 6.80 13.47 -4.58
CA VAL A 90 6.89 13.83 -3.17
C VAL A 90 6.90 15.35 -2.99
N ILE A 91 7.62 16.08 -3.86
CA ILE A 91 7.63 17.55 -3.86
C ILE A 91 6.24 18.14 -4.20
N LEU A 92 5.44 17.43 -4.99
CA LEU A 92 4.11 17.93 -5.37
C LEU A 92 3.10 17.79 -4.24
N TRP A 93 3.25 16.80 -3.36
CA TRP A 93 2.49 16.79 -2.11
C TRP A 93 2.94 17.93 -1.22
N LYS A 94 1.96 18.72 -0.78
CA LYS A 94 2.24 19.80 0.14
C LYS A 94 2.25 19.29 1.58
N PRO A 95 3.02 19.91 2.49
CA PRO A 95 3.08 19.50 3.90
C PRO A 95 1.72 19.53 4.60
N GLU A 96 0.79 20.37 4.15
CA GLU A 96 -0.59 20.45 4.65
C GLU A 96 -1.54 19.37 4.06
N GLU A 97 -1.13 18.72 2.97
CA GLU A 97 -1.92 17.68 2.31
C GLU A 97 -1.71 16.33 2.98
N VAL A 98 -0.46 15.97 3.31
CA VAL A 98 -0.12 14.66 3.89
C VAL A 98 0.70 14.82 5.17
N ASP A 99 0.32 14.07 6.20
CA ASP A 99 1.03 14.01 7.48
C ASP A 99 2.15 12.98 7.45
N MET A 100 1.97 11.95 6.64
CA MET A 100 2.80 10.76 6.57
C MET A 100 2.86 10.25 5.14
N ILE A 101 4.03 9.77 4.74
CA ILE A 101 4.21 9.13 3.43
C ILE A 101 4.63 7.67 3.63
N LEU A 102 3.87 6.77 3.02
CA LEU A 102 4.14 5.35 3.00
C LEU A 102 4.58 4.91 1.61
N ILE A 103 5.55 4.01 1.55
CA ILE A 103 5.94 3.34 0.31
C ILE A 103 5.94 1.83 0.53
N VAL A 104 5.24 1.08 -0.32
CA VAL A 104 5.21 -0.38 -0.27
C VAL A 104 5.59 -0.91 -1.64
N VAL A 105 6.54 -1.84 -1.69
CA VAL A 105 7.05 -2.38 -2.95
C VAL A 105 7.20 -3.90 -2.90
N ASP A 106 7.07 -4.52 -4.05
CA ASP A 106 7.33 -5.94 -4.25
C ASP A 106 8.84 -6.19 -4.40
N ALA A 107 9.31 -7.31 -3.84
CA ALA A 107 10.72 -7.65 -3.95
C ALA A 107 11.08 -8.29 -5.30
N ASP A 108 10.13 -8.91 -6.01
CA ASP A 108 10.29 -9.54 -7.33
C ASP A 108 11.60 -10.35 -7.47
N ASP A 109 11.85 -11.27 -6.54
CA ASP A 109 13.05 -12.12 -6.45
C ASP A 109 14.40 -11.38 -6.31
N LYS A 110 14.37 -10.07 -6.04
CA LYS A 110 15.54 -9.19 -5.86
C LYS A 110 15.60 -8.59 -4.46
N LEU A 111 15.27 -9.38 -3.44
CA LEU A 111 15.07 -8.94 -2.06
C LEU A 111 16.17 -7.99 -1.55
N GLU A 112 17.44 -8.38 -1.63
CA GLU A 112 18.54 -7.56 -1.11
C GLU A 112 18.70 -6.24 -1.86
N GLN A 113 18.55 -6.25 -3.18
CA GLN A 113 18.62 -5.03 -3.98
C GLN A 113 17.41 -4.12 -3.69
N ARG A 114 16.21 -4.69 -3.57
CA ARG A 114 14.98 -3.96 -3.28
C ARG A 114 14.98 -3.35 -1.87
N LYS A 115 15.59 -4.00 -0.87
CA LYS A 115 15.83 -3.40 0.45
C LYS A 115 16.68 -2.14 0.35
N ILE A 116 17.78 -2.20 -0.41
CA ILE A 116 18.68 -1.04 -0.62
C ILE A 116 17.94 0.09 -1.35
N ASP A 117 17.17 -0.24 -2.38
CA ASP A 117 16.44 0.75 -3.17
C ASP A 117 15.28 1.37 -2.39
N LEU A 118 14.59 0.59 -1.54
CA LEU A 118 13.58 1.09 -0.62
C LEU A 118 14.17 2.07 0.40
N GLU A 119 15.32 1.75 1.01
CA GLU A 119 15.96 2.67 1.95
C GLU A 119 16.42 3.97 1.25
N ARG A 120 16.93 3.88 0.01
CA ARG A 120 17.25 5.06 -0.80
C ARG A 120 15.99 5.89 -1.11
N ALA A 121 14.88 5.24 -1.41
CA ALA A 121 13.59 5.89 -1.65
C ALA A 121 13.07 6.60 -0.39
N LEU A 122 13.15 5.95 0.77
CA LEU A 122 12.78 6.55 2.06
C LEU A 122 13.64 7.77 2.36
N ASN A 123 14.96 7.69 2.19
CA ASN A 123 15.83 8.86 2.33
C ASN A 123 15.45 9.97 1.34
N LYS A 124 15.09 9.61 0.10
CA LYS A 124 14.62 10.59 -0.86
C LYS A 124 13.31 11.27 -0.45
N ILE A 125 12.38 10.55 0.16
CA ILE A 125 11.15 11.11 0.74
C ILE A 125 11.53 12.12 1.84
N ARG A 126 12.39 11.70 2.78
CA ARG A 126 12.85 12.54 3.91
C ARG A 126 13.54 13.83 3.46
N ASP A 127 14.29 13.77 2.37
CA ASP A 127 14.99 14.93 1.78
C ASP A 127 14.05 15.94 1.09
N ASN A 128 12.81 15.57 0.75
CA ASN A 128 11.97 16.36 -0.15
C ASN A 128 10.58 16.71 0.43
N HIS A 129 10.03 15.91 1.33
CA HIS A 129 8.81 16.24 2.04
C HIS A 129 9.17 16.86 3.39
N LEU A 130 9.25 18.19 3.43
CA LEU A 130 9.48 18.91 4.68
C LEU A 130 8.13 19.16 5.36
N ASP A 131 8.12 19.43 6.66
CA ASP A 131 6.90 19.89 7.31
C ASP A 131 6.62 21.38 7.01
N ILE A 132 5.53 21.92 7.57
CA ILE A 132 5.12 23.32 7.38
C ILE A 132 6.17 24.35 7.84
N ASN A 133 7.17 23.93 8.60
CA ASN A 133 8.29 24.76 9.08
C ASN A 133 9.60 24.44 8.32
N GLU A 134 9.50 23.78 7.17
CA GLU A 134 10.63 23.35 6.34
C GLU A 134 11.60 22.40 7.08
N GLN A 135 11.12 21.68 8.11
CA GLN A 135 11.94 20.70 8.83
C GLN A 135 11.80 19.30 8.23
N PRO A 136 12.87 18.48 8.23
CA PRO A 136 12.82 17.09 7.77
C PRO A 136 11.80 16.25 8.56
N ILE A 137 11.10 15.34 7.87
CA ILE A 137 10.06 14.48 8.48
C ILE A 137 10.52 13.04 8.77
N SER A 138 11.77 12.85 9.19
CA SER A 138 12.41 11.52 9.21
C SER A 138 11.60 10.39 9.89
N ASP A 139 10.74 10.73 10.83
CA ASP A 139 9.87 9.85 11.62
C ASP A 139 8.42 9.73 11.10
N ARG A 140 8.06 10.43 10.01
CA ARG A 140 6.73 10.43 9.39
C ARG A 140 6.70 9.69 8.05
N SER A 141 7.60 8.75 7.87
CA SER A 141 7.58 7.84 6.71
C SER A 141 7.95 6.42 7.10
N ALA A 142 7.33 5.45 6.43
CA ALA A 142 7.63 4.04 6.61
C ALA A 142 7.62 3.31 5.26
N GLY A 143 8.46 2.28 5.17
CA GLY A 143 8.61 1.43 3.99
C GLY A 143 8.10 0.03 4.26
N GLY A 144 7.30 -0.52 3.36
CA GLY A 144 6.92 -1.92 3.33
C GLY A 144 7.62 -2.64 2.18
N LEU A 145 8.11 -3.85 2.44
CA LEU A 145 8.66 -4.71 1.41
C LEU A 145 7.88 -6.02 1.40
N ALA A 146 7.06 -6.23 0.37
CA ALA A 146 6.44 -7.51 0.15
C ALA A 146 7.48 -8.48 -0.42
N ILE A 147 8.01 -9.37 0.42
CA ILE A 147 9.19 -10.22 0.11
C ILE A 147 9.02 -11.02 -1.19
N ARG A 148 7.80 -11.39 -1.55
CA ARG A 148 7.50 -11.95 -2.88
C ARG A 148 6.70 -10.95 -3.68
N ASN A 149 5.45 -10.74 -3.27
CA ASN A 149 4.53 -9.77 -3.83
C ASN A 149 3.43 -9.46 -2.82
N PHE A 150 2.69 -8.39 -3.04
CA PHE A 150 1.53 -8.02 -2.24
C PHE A 150 0.48 -9.15 -2.14
N GLU A 151 0.23 -9.92 -3.21
CA GLU A 151 -0.70 -11.05 -3.16
C GLU A 151 -0.34 -12.09 -2.11
N THR A 152 0.93 -12.21 -1.75
CA THR A 152 1.40 -13.13 -0.70
C THR A 152 0.78 -12.79 0.65
N TRP A 153 0.63 -11.50 0.96
CA TRP A 153 -0.01 -11.06 2.21
C TRP A 153 -1.50 -11.40 2.24
N LEU A 154 -2.19 -11.24 1.11
CA LEU A 154 -3.61 -11.57 0.99
C LEU A 154 -3.90 -13.07 1.10
N GLN A 155 -2.89 -13.91 0.92
CA GLN A 155 -3.00 -15.38 0.96
C GLN A 155 -2.63 -16.00 2.30
N ALA A 156 -2.18 -15.20 3.27
CA ALA A 156 -1.72 -15.72 4.56
C ALA A 156 -2.79 -16.45 5.34
N ASP A 157 -4.00 -15.90 5.36
CA ASP A 157 -5.17 -16.54 5.95
C ASP A 157 -5.88 -17.42 4.90
N THR A 158 -5.28 -18.58 4.62
CA THR A 158 -5.77 -19.52 3.60
C THR A 158 -7.20 -19.97 3.84
N GLN A 159 -7.63 -20.07 5.11
CA GLN A 159 -9.00 -20.43 5.47
C GLN A 159 -10.00 -19.35 5.08
N THR A 160 -9.70 -18.08 5.39
CA THR A 160 -10.55 -16.95 4.97
C THR A 160 -10.56 -16.83 3.45
N VAL A 161 -9.42 -17.00 2.78
CA VAL A 161 -9.35 -16.97 1.31
C VAL A 161 -10.25 -18.05 0.69
N ALA A 162 -10.14 -19.31 1.15
CA ALA A 162 -10.98 -20.41 0.69
C ALA A 162 -12.47 -20.11 0.88
N THR A 163 -12.82 -19.53 2.04
CA THR A 163 -14.21 -19.20 2.41
C THR A 163 -14.77 -18.08 1.53
N VAL A 164 -14.04 -16.98 1.37
CA VAL A 164 -14.47 -15.83 0.55
C VAL A 164 -14.61 -16.22 -0.92
N LEU A 165 -13.63 -16.96 -1.45
CA LEU A 165 -13.62 -17.35 -2.85
C LEU A 165 -14.56 -18.53 -3.14
N GLY A 166 -14.97 -19.30 -2.12
CA GLY A 166 -15.78 -20.50 -2.29
C GLY A 166 -15.05 -21.59 -3.10
N VAL A 167 -13.72 -21.67 -2.97
CA VAL A 167 -12.88 -22.64 -3.69
C VAL A 167 -11.98 -23.39 -2.71
N GLU A 168 -11.57 -24.59 -3.09
CA GLU A 168 -10.47 -25.26 -2.41
C GLU A 168 -9.18 -24.45 -2.59
N PHE A 169 -8.57 -24.05 -1.48
CA PHE A 169 -7.34 -23.28 -1.46
C PHE A 169 -6.22 -24.11 -0.81
N PRO A 170 -5.04 -24.22 -1.42
CA PRO A 170 -3.95 -25.01 -0.86
C PRO A 170 -3.48 -24.42 0.48
N SER A 171 -3.02 -25.29 1.38
CA SER A 171 -2.24 -24.84 2.53
C SER A 171 -0.91 -24.30 2.04
N LEU A 172 -0.54 -23.10 2.48
CA LEU A 172 0.68 -22.41 2.08
C LEU A 172 1.60 -22.28 3.29
N GLU A 173 2.71 -23.01 3.27
CA GLU A 173 3.75 -22.94 4.30
C GLU A 173 4.91 -22.08 3.80
N ASN A 174 5.54 -21.30 4.69
CA ASN A 174 6.68 -20.43 4.37
C ASN A 174 6.37 -19.46 3.22
N LEU A 175 5.29 -18.69 3.34
CA LEU A 175 4.78 -17.80 2.29
C LEU A 175 5.81 -16.85 1.70
N GLU A 176 6.73 -16.33 2.50
CA GLU A 176 7.79 -15.44 2.04
C GLU A 176 8.85 -16.15 1.18
N ASP A 177 8.91 -17.48 1.25
CA ASP A 177 9.78 -18.33 0.44
C ASP A 177 9.06 -19.01 -0.72
N LEU A 178 7.72 -18.90 -0.80
CA LEU A 178 6.94 -19.52 -1.86
C LEU A 178 7.03 -18.76 -3.18
N ASP A 179 7.40 -19.46 -4.24
CA ASP A 179 7.31 -18.93 -5.60
C ASP A 179 5.87 -19.00 -6.12
N LYS A 180 5.54 -18.15 -7.10
CA LYS A 180 4.25 -18.16 -7.84
C LYS A 180 3.00 -17.92 -6.98
N THR A 181 3.14 -17.29 -5.82
CA THR A 181 2.01 -16.88 -4.97
C THR A 181 0.98 -16.04 -5.74
N LYS A 182 1.44 -15.17 -6.65
CA LYS A 182 0.54 -14.41 -7.54
C LYS A 182 -0.33 -15.31 -8.41
N ASP A 183 0.26 -16.33 -9.04
CA ASP A 183 -0.47 -17.29 -9.89
C ASP A 183 -1.47 -18.11 -9.07
N ILE A 184 -1.14 -18.45 -7.82
CA ILE A 184 -2.04 -19.19 -6.93
C ILE A 184 -3.31 -18.38 -6.68
N LEU A 185 -3.18 -17.12 -6.28
CA LEU A 185 -4.33 -16.25 -6.03
C LEU A 185 -5.14 -15.99 -7.31
N GLU A 186 -4.49 -15.68 -8.42
CA GLU A 186 -5.16 -15.44 -9.70
C GLU A 186 -5.97 -16.67 -10.15
N ASN A 187 -5.40 -17.87 -10.05
CA ASN A 187 -6.11 -19.10 -10.38
C ASN A 187 -7.31 -19.35 -9.46
N ALA A 188 -7.21 -19.01 -8.17
CA ALA A 188 -8.32 -19.13 -7.23
C ALA A 188 -9.44 -18.12 -7.55
N ILE A 189 -9.08 -16.88 -7.88
CA ILE A 189 -10.02 -15.82 -8.31
C ILE A 189 -10.75 -16.22 -9.59
N GLN A 190 -10.05 -16.82 -10.55
CA GLN A 190 -10.63 -17.30 -11.80
C GLN A 190 -11.64 -18.44 -11.59
N LYS A 191 -11.40 -19.33 -10.61
CA LYS A 191 -12.30 -20.44 -10.27
C LYS A 191 -13.48 -20.02 -9.39
N SER A 192 -13.35 -18.90 -8.68
CA SER A 192 -14.36 -18.40 -7.76
C SER A 192 -15.62 -17.94 -8.49
N THR A 193 -16.79 -18.15 -7.89
CA THR A 193 -18.07 -17.56 -8.31
C THR A 193 -18.39 -16.24 -7.60
N TYR A 194 -17.50 -15.79 -6.72
CA TYR A 194 -17.67 -14.54 -5.96
C TYR A 194 -17.68 -13.34 -6.91
N PHE A 195 -18.68 -12.46 -6.81
CA PHE A 195 -18.94 -11.39 -7.78
C PHE A 195 -18.99 -11.86 -9.25
N SER A 196 -19.50 -13.06 -9.53
CA SER A 196 -19.57 -13.59 -10.90
C SER A 196 -20.44 -12.74 -11.85
N GLU A 197 -21.34 -11.93 -11.30
CA GLU A 197 -22.14 -10.95 -12.02
C GLU A 197 -21.34 -9.72 -12.50
N ASP A 198 -20.20 -9.40 -11.89
CA ASP A 198 -19.32 -8.31 -12.33
C ASP A 198 -18.38 -8.82 -13.43
N THR A 199 -18.71 -8.50 -14.68
CA THR A 199 -17.90 -8.88 -15.86
C THR A 199 -16.80 -7.86 -16.19
N SER A 200 -16.65 -6.81 -15.38
CA SER A 200 -15.62 -5.80 -15.59
C SER A 200 -14.25 -6.28 -15.10
N ASN A 201 -13.20 -5.57 -15.54
CA ASN A 201 -11.85 -5.79 -15.03
C ASN A 201 -11.71 -5.41 -13.54
N GLN A 202 -12.73 -4.81 -12.93
CA GLN A 202 -12.74 -4.42 -11.51
C GLN A 202 -13.04 -5.59 -10.57
N ARG A 203 -13.63 -6.68 -11.07
CA ARG A 203 -13.97 -7.84 -10.24
C ARG A 203 -12.78 -8.35 -9.43
N SER A 204 -11.63 -8.51 -10.07
CA SER A 204 -10.41 -9.01 -9.42
C SER A 204 -9.89 -8.06 -8.33
N LEU A 205 -10.05 -6.75 -8.54
CA LEU A 205 -9.67 -5.71 -7.57
C LEU A 205 -10.62 -5.69 -6.38
N GLN A 206 -11.93 -5.78 -6.61
CA GLN A 206 -12.94 -5.86 -5.54
C GLN A 206 -12.76 -7.11 -4.68
N ILE A 207 -12.40 -8.25 -5.29
CA ILE A 207 -12.10 -9.48 -4.56
C ILE A 207 -10.91 -9.26 -3.62
N ARG A 208 -9.81 -8.70 -4.12
CA ARG A 208 -8.63 -8.41 -3.29
C ARG A 208 -8.93 -7.41 -2.18
N TRP A 209 -9.73 -6.40 -2.47
CA TRP A 209 -10.19 -5.43 -1.47
C TRP A 209 -10.99 -6.11 -0.36
N ASN A 210 -11.93 -6.99 -0.73
CA ASN A 210 -12.72 -7.74 0.24
C ASN A 210 -11.88 -8.76 1.03
N LEU A 211 -10.91 -9.42 0.40
CA LEU A 211 -9.94 -10.27 1.11
C LEU A 211 -9.21 -9.45 2.16
N ALA A 212 -8.65 -8.29 1.80
CA ALA A 212 -7.97 -7.40 2.74
C ALA A 212 -8.86 -6.93 3.90
N PHE A 213 -10.18 -6.88 3.72
CA PHE A 213 -11.11 -6.57 4.80
C PHE A 213 -11.31 -7.75 5.77
N GLN A 214 -11.29 -8.99 5.28
CA GLN A 214 -11.70 -10.16 6.04
C GLN A 214 -10.55 -10.95 6.66
N ILE A 215 -9.37 -10.99 6.03
CA ILE A 215 -8.23 -11.79 6.52
C ILE A 215 -7.79 -11.35 7.92
N ASP A 216 -7.38 -12.29 8.75
CA ASP A 216 -6.88 -11.98 10.10
C ASP A 216 -5.46 -11.40 10.06
N LEU A 217 -5.29 -10.18 10.57
CA LEU A 217 -4.00 -9.49 10.57
C LEU A 217 -2.94 -10.21 11.39
N GLU A 218 -3.30 -10.88 12.49
CA GLU A 218 -2.35 -11.64 13.30
C GLU A 218 -1.84 -12.87 12.54
N ILE A 219 -2.68 -13.48 11.71
CA ILE A 219 -2.26 -14.58 10.83
C ILE A 219 -1.28 -14.06 9.78
N ILE A 220 -1.56 -12.93 9.12
CA ILE A 220 -0.63 -12.35 8.15
C ILE A 220 0.71 -12.03 8.81
N LYS A 221 0.72 -11.40 9.99
CA LYS A 221 1.95 -11.08 10.72
C LYS A 221 2.75 -12.33 11.11
N THR A 222 2.06 -13.40 11.48
CA THR A 222 2.69 -14.68 11.83
C THR A 222 3.30 -15.37 10.61
N CYS A 223 2.58 -15.38 9.47
CA CYS A 223 3.01 -16.07 8.27
C CYS A 223 3.97 -15.24 7.39
N CYS A 224 4.00 -13.92 7.56
CA CYS A 224 4.87 -12.99 6.84
C CYS A 224 5.67 -12.09 7.81
N PRO A 225 6.58 -12.66 8.61
CA PRO A 225 7.31 -11.93 9.65
C PRO A 225 8.32 -10.90 9.07
N GLY A 226 8.94 -11.20 7.93
CA GLY A 226 9.94 -10.32 7.31
C GLY A 226 9.35 -9.21 6.45
N GLY A 227 8.15 -9.42 5.91
CA GLY A 227 7.44 -8.50 5.03
C GLY A 227 6.33 -7.73 5.76
N TYR A 228 5.19 -8.38 6.01
CA TYR A 228 4.01 -7.69 6.54
C TYR A 228 4.19 -7.27 8.00
N ALA A 229 4.71 -8.15 8.87
CA ALA A 229 4.89 -7.81 10.28
C ALA A 229 5.91 -6.69 10.50
N ALA A 230 7.01 -6.72 9.73
CA ALA A 230 8.00 -5.65 9.73
C ALA A 230 7.38 -4.31 9.29
N PHE A 231 6.63 -4.33 8.18
CA PHE A 231 5.90 -3.15 7.70
C PHE A 231 4.90 -2.62 8.71
N ALA A 232 4.07 -3.48 9.30
CA ALA A 232 3.07 -3.09 10.29
C ALA A 232 3.73 -2.43 11.50
N LYS A 233 4.84 -2.97 12.00
CA LYS A 233 5.60 -2.35 13.09
C LYS A 233 6.08 -0.94 12.73
N ASP A 234 6.68 -0.77 11.56
CA ASP A 234 7.21 0.53 11.11
C ASP A 234 6.09 1.54 10.85
N LEU A 235 4.94 1.09 10.34
CA LEU A 235 3.71 1.87 10.19
C LEU A 235 3.24 2.43 11.54
N LEU A 236 3.15 1.59 12.58
CA LEU A 236 2.69 2.02 13.91
C LEU A 236 3.67 3.00 14.56
N LEU A 237 4.98 2.78 14.40
CA LEU A 237 6.01 3.70 14.90
C LEU A 237 5.92 5.08 14.24
N ALA A 238 5.82 5.12 12.91
CA ALA A 238 5.68 6.38 12.18
C ALA A 238 4.36 7.09 12.51
N THR A 239 3.27 6.34 12.68
CA THR A 239 1.96 6.88 13.09
C THR A 239 2.04 7.54 14.48
N GLN A 240 2.69 6.88 15.44
CA GLN A 240 2.86 7.41 16.79
C GLN A 240 3.66 8.72 16.78
N ALA A 241 4.72 8.80 15.98
CA ALA A 241 5.50 10.03 15.82
C ALA A 241 4.66 11.18 15.24
N VAL A 242 3.88 10.91 14.19
CA VAL A 242 2.98 11.89 13.58
C VAL A 242 1.96 12.43 14.60
N ILE A 243 1.37 11.55 15.40
CA ILE A 243 0.41 11.92 16.45
C ILE A 243 1.05 12.86 17.47
N LEU A 244 2.24 12.51 17.96
CA LEU A 244 2.97 13.30 18.95
C LEU A 244 3.31 14.71 18.43
N ILE A 245 3.73 14.80 17.17
CA ILE A 245 4.12 16.08 16.57
C ILE A 245 2.90 16.96 16.28
N ASN A 246 1.84 16.37 15.74
CA ASN A 246 0.67 17.12 15.30
C ASN A 246 -0.34 17.39 16.43
N GLY A 247 -0.11 16.87 17.64
CA GLY A 247 -1.03 16.98 18.78
C GLY A 247 -2.39 16.33 18.48
N ILE A 248 -2.40 15.27 17.68
CA ILE A 248 -3.62 14.54 17.28
C ILE A 248 -3.97 13.58 18.42
N ASN A 249 -4.80 14.02 19.38
CA ASN A 249 -5.32 13.16 20.47
C ASN A 249 -6.52 12.34 20.05
#